data_AF-A0A8T7EXH9-F1
#
_entry.id   AF-A0A8T7EXH9-F1
#
_cell.length_a   1.000
_cell.length_b   1.000
_cell.length_c   1.000
_cell.angle_alpha   90.00
_cell.angle_beta   90.00
_cell.angle_gamma   90.00
#
_symmetry.space_group_name_H-M   'P 1'
#
loop_
_entity.id
_entity.type
_entity.pdbx_description
1 polymer ?
#
loop_
_entity_poly.entity_id
_entity_poly.type
_entity_poly.pdbx_seq_one_letter_code
_entity_poly.pdbx_strand_id
1 'polypeptide(L)' 'MLQGVVYLDEPQIWSLILSYQTPLQDYFARIGLELLVYEGEGFAYVRQPEPSDDGSSNRKPLPRLTRRIPLTYR' A
#
# COMPACT_ATOMS: atom_id res chain seq x y z
N MET A 1 5.36 4.27 -11.80
CA MET A 1 5.70 4.90 -10.52
C MET A 1 4.44 4.87 -9.68
N LEU A 2 4.46 4.20 -8.54
CA LEU A 2 3.34 4.25 -7.59
C LEU A 2 3.94 4.13 -6.19
N GLN A 3 3.88 5.23 -5.43
CA GLN A 3 3.79 5.30 -3.96
C GLN A 3 4.22 6.69 -3.52
N GLY A 4 3.27 7.63 -3.52
CA GLY A 4 3.38 8.82 -2.69
C GLY A 4 2.95 8.45 -1.28
N VAL A 5 3.78 8.78 -0.29
CA VAL A 5 3.38 8.76 1.12
C VAL A 5 2.36 9.89 1.32
N VAL A 6 1.26 9.61 2.00
CA VAL A 6 0.31 10.64 2.42
C VAL A 6 0.76 11.13 3.79
N TYR A 7 1.06 12.42 3.87
CA TYR A 7 1.47 13.08 5.10
C TYR A 7 0.29 13.78 5.77
N LEU A 8 0.35 13.95 7.10
CA LEU A 8 -0.63 14.66 7.92
C LEU A 8 -0.97 16.07 7.39
N ASP A 9 -0.03 16.72 6.69
CA ASP A 9 -0.14 18.08 6.14
C ASP A 9 -1.28 18.24 5.11
N GLU A 10 -1.89 17.12 4.69
CA GLU A 10 -3.13 17.08 3.90
C GLU A 10 -4.34 16.70 4.79
N PRO A 11 -4.85 17.62 5.64
CA PRO A 11 -5.81 17.31 6.70
C PRO A 11 -7.15 16.76 6.18
N GLN A 12 -7.55 17.15 4.96
CA GLN A 12 -8.76 16.64 4.31
C GLN A 12 -8.60 15.16 3.94
N ILE A 13 -7.44 14.79 3.38
CA ILE A 13 -7.12 13.42 2.97
C ILE A 13 -6.89 12.55 4.20
N TRP A 14 -6.19 13.09 5.21
CA TRP A 14 -5.98 12.41 6.48
C TRP A 14 -7.31 12.08 7.18
N SER A 15 -8.23 13.04 7.27
CA SER A 15 -9.56 12.82 7.84
C SER A 15 -10.37 11.78 7.07
N LEU A 16 -10.27 11.75 5.74
CA LEU A 16 -10.88 10.71 4.90
C LEU A 16 -10.26 9.32 5.19
N ILE A 17 -8.95 9.22 5.30
CA ILE A 17 -8.26 7.96 5.60
C ILE A 17 -8.71 7.42 6.95
N LEU A 18 -8.81 8.27 7.98
CA LEU A 18 -9.29 7.87 9.31
C LEU A 18 -10.78 7.48 9.29
N SER A 19 -11.62 8.24 8.58
CA SER A 19 -13.07 7.99 8.52
C SER A 19 -13.41 6.71 7.74
N TYR A 20 -12.60 6.36 6.74
CA TYR A 20 -12.85 5.26 5.81
C TYR A 20 -11.76 4.19 5.87
N GLN A 21 -11.05 4.05 7.00
CA GLN A 21 -9.91 3.15 7.12
C GLN A 21 -10.25 1.70 6.73
N THR A 22 -11.32 1.14 7.30
CA THR A 22 -11.77 -0.24 7.01
C THR A 22 -12.10 -0.45 5.52
N PRO A 23 -13.02 0.32 4.90
CA PRO A 23 -13.35 0.11 3.49
C PRO A 23 -12.17 0.39 2.55
N LEU A 24 -11.26 1.31 2.91
CA LEU A 24 -10.03 1.53 2.15
C LEU A 24 -9.12 0.30 2.23
N GLN A 25 -8.89 -0.25 3.42
CA GLN A 25 -8.09 -1.47 3.59
C GLN A 25 -8.65 -2.64 2.79
N ASP A 26 -9.98 -2.86 2.83
CA ASP A 26 -10.65 -3.89 2.02
C ASP A 26 -10.46 -3.68 0.52
N TYR A 27 -10.62 -2.44 0.05
CA TYR A 27 -10.42 -2.11 -1.36
C TYR A 27 -8.99 -2.38 -1.82
N PHE A 28 -7.99 -1.90 -1.05
CA PHE A 28 -6.58 -2.14 -1.34
C PHE A 28 -6.24 -3.63 -1.31
N ALA A 29 -6.77 -4.38 -0.33
CA ALA A 29 -6.54 -5.82 -0.22
C ALA A 29 -7.05 -6.60 -1.44
N ARG A 30 -8.18 -6.18 -2.03
CA ARG A 30 -8.74 -6.79 -3.26
C ARG A 30 -7.83 -6.64 -4.48
N ILE A 31 -7.06 -5.56 -4.54
CA ILE A 31 -6.08 -5.31 -5.62
C ILE A 31 -4.65 -5.72 -5.24
N GLY A 32 -4.48 -6.44 -4.13
CA GLY A 32 -3.18 -6.94 -3.69
C GLY A 32 -2.27 -5.87 -3.10
N LEU A 33 -2.85 -4.84 -2.51
CA LEU A 33 -2.16 -3.77 -1.80
C LEU A 33 -2.59 -3.75 -0.33
N GLU A 34 -1.78 -3.15 0.52
CA GLU A 34 -2.04 -3.00 1.95
C GLU A 34 -1.87 -1.54 2.33
N LEU A 35 -2.88 -0.95 2.97
CA LEU A 35 -2.82 0.40 3.52
C LEU A 35 -2.33 0.34 4.96
N LEU A 36 -1.19 0.98 5.22
CA LEU A 36 -0.63 1.17 6.55
C LEU A 36 -0.83 2.61 6.99
N VAL A 37 -1.40 2.80 8.18
CA VAL A 37 -1.68 4.11 8.78
C VAL A 37 -0.95 4.18 10.10
N TYR A 38 -0.06 5.17 10.24
CA TYR A 38 0.70 5.44 11.46
C TYR A 38 0.17 6.72 12.09
N GLU A 39 -0.88 6.60 12.90
CA GLU A 39 -1.56 7.76 13.50
C GLU A 39 -0.64 8.55 14.44
N GLY A 40 0.20 7.85 15.22
CA GLY A 40 1.14 8.47 16.14
C GLY A 40 2.27 9.23 15.46
N GLU A 41 2.60 8.88 14.22
CA GLU A 41 3.66 9.55 13.42
C GLU A 41 3.08 10.45 12.33
N GLY A 42 1.76 10.44 12.13
CA GLY A 42 1.07 11.33 11.19
C GLY A 42 1.32 11.01 9.71
N PHE A 43 1.46 9.74 9.34
CA PHE A 43 1.58 9.38 7.92
C PHE A 43 0.89 8.06 7.59
N ALA A 44 0.52 7.92 6.33
CA ALA A 44 -0.04 6.69 5.79
C ALA A 44 0.60 6.37 4.43
N TYR A 45 0.77 5.09 4.15
CA TYR A 45 1.27 4.65 2.85
C TYR A 45 0.66 3.30 2.47
N VAL A 46 0.61 3.05 1.17
CA VAL A 46 0.16 1.77 0.61
C VAL A 46 1.37 0.98 0.19
N ARG A 47 1.49 -0.30 0.55
CA ARG A 47 2.55 -1.20 0.05
C ARG A 47 1.95 -2.39 -0.68
N GLN A 48 2.73 -2.97 -1.59
CA GLN A 48 2.42 -4.29 -2.13
C GLN A 48 3.10 -5.35 -1.24
N PRO A 49 2.35 -6.21 -0.53
CA PRO A 49 2.95 -7.31 0.22
C PRO A 49 3.68 -8.27 -0.74
N GLU A 50 4.81 -8.83 -0.29
CA GLU A 50 5.47 -9.89 -1.05
C GLU A 50 4.59 -11.15 -1.04
N PRO A 51 4.47 -11.86 -2.19
CA PRO A 51 3.83 -13.15 -2.18
C PRO A 51 4.65 -14.07 -1.26
N SER A 52 4.05 -14.54 -0.17
CA SER A 52 4.68 -15.56 0.67
C SER A 52 4.96 -16.79 -0.19
N ASP A 53 6.20 -17.28 -0.15
CA ASP A 53 6.64 -18.50 -0.87
C ASP A 53 5.92 -19.77 -0.34
N ASP A 54 5.29 -19.65 0.83
CA ASP A 54 4.40 -20.64 1.40
C ASP A 54 3.05 -20.62 0.65
N GLY A 55 2.83 -21.63 -0.20
CA GLY A 55 1.65 -21.82 -1.06
C GLY A 55 0.28 -21.93 -0.36
N SER A 56 0.13 -21.39 0.84
CA SER A 56 -1.09 -21.33 1.64
C SER A 56 -1.98 -20.12 1.35
N SER A 57 -1.54 -19.18 0.50
CA SER A 57 -2.41 -18.11 0.01
C SER A 57 -3.06 -18.53 -1.30
N ASN A 58 -4.31 -18.99 -1.28
CA ASN A 58 -5.18 -19.19 -2.45
C ASN A 58 -5.48 -17.89 -3.24
N ARG A 59 -4.65 -16.85 -3.10
CA ARG A 59 -4.66 -15.65 -3.94
C ARG A 59 -3.69 -15.88 -5.08
N LYS A 60 -4.25 -16.19 -6.24
CA LYS A 60 -3.56 -16.18 -7.54
C LYS A 60 -2.63 -14.95 -7.59
N PRO A 61 -1.32 -15.12 -7.88
CA PRO A 61 -0.39 -14.00 -7.85
C PRO A 61 -0.89 -12.94 -8.85
N LEU A 62 -1.26 -11.77 -8.31
CA LEU A 62 -1.67 -10.63 -9.12
C LEU A 62 -0.47 -10.17 -9.97
N PRO A 63 -0.68 -9.85 -11.25
CA PRO A 63 0.40 -9.38 -12.11
C PRO A 63 0.99 -8.09 -11.51
N ARG A 64 2.31 -8.07 -11.32
CA ARG A 64 3.01 -6.96 -10.67
C ARG A 64 2.95 -5.72 -11.59
N LEU A 65 2.45 -4.61 -11.06
CA LEU A 65 2.31 -3.34 -11.79
C LEU A 65 3.64 -2.57 -11.91
N THR A 66 4.71 -3.05 -11.28
CA THR A 66 6.00 -2.34 -11.24
C THR A 66 7.13 -3.22 -11.77
N ARG A 67 7.82 -2.72 -12.81
CA ARG A 67 9.04 -3.34 -13.37
C ARG A 67 10.22 -3.08 -12.44
N ARG A 68 10.98 -4.13 -12.09
CA ARG A 68 12.29 -4.00 -11.43
C ARG A 68 13.29 -3.42 -12.43
N ILE A 69 13.86 -2.25 -12.14
CA ILE A 69 14.95 -1.65 -12.93
C ILE A 69 16.20 -1.69 -12.04
N PRO A 70 17.28 -2.40 -12.43
CA PRO A 70 18.54 -2.36 -11.70
C PRO A 70 19.15 -0.96 -11.81
N LEU A 71 19.50 -0.37 -10.69
CA LEU A 71 20.29 0.87 -10.64
C LEU A 71 21.75 0.48 -10.85
N THR A 72 22.26 0.64 -12.08
CA THR A 72 23.69 0.56 -12.34
C THR A 72 24.32 1.88 -11.92
N TYR A 73 25.19 1.85 -10.90
CA TYR A 73 26.06 2.97 -10.56
C TYR A 73 27.20 3.02 -11.59
N ARG A 74 27.39 4.14 -12.27
CA ARG A 74 28.59 4.43 -13.09
C ARG A 74 29.49 5.37 -12.31
#